data_AF-A0A419FBZ7-F1
#
_entry.id   AF-A0A419FBZ7-F1
#
_cell.length_a   1.000
_cell.length_b   1.000
_cell.length_c   1.000
_cell.angle_alpha   90.00
_cell.angle_beta   90.00
_cell.angle_gamma   90.00
#
_symmetry.space_group_name_H-M   'P 1'
#
loop_
_entity.id
_entity.type
_entity.pdbx_description
1 polymer ?
#
loop_
_entity_poly.entity_id
_entity_poly.type
_entity_poly.pdbx_seq_one_letter_code
_entity_poly.pdbx_strand_id
1 'polypeptide(L)'
;MKKWCCFLFSLLLLAATAGAGQWVDLTASTAPPSVEVAEAAGSRVLLDCQINGFEQSEIIINGESYQVIGLAKEGRIWEKGDPELPVLNR
;
A
#
# COMPACT_ATOMS: atom_id res chain seq x y z
N MET A 1 -4.10 35.60 -23.29
CA MET A 1 -3.12 35.49 -22.18
C MET A 1 -3.79 35.18 -20.83
N LYS A 2 -4.79 35.96 -20.37
CA LYS A 2 -5.47 35.74 -19.07
C LYS A 2 -6.07 34.32 -18.89
N LYS A 3 -6.67 33.75 -19.95
CA LYS A 3 -7.23 32.39 -19.95
C LYS A 3 -6.18 31.27 -19.74
N TRP A 4 -4.95 31.48 -20.23
CA TRP A 4 -3.85 30.52 -20.08
C TRP A 4 -3.28 30.55 -18.65
N CYS A 5 -3.18 31.73 -18.02
CA CYS A 5 -2.81 31.82 -16.60
C CYS A 5 -3.80 31.08 -15.69
N CYS A 6 -5.11 31.23 -15.93
CA CYS A 6 -6.13 30.52 -15.16
C CYS A 6 -6.01 28.99 -15.31
N PHE A 7 -5.73 28.52 -16.53
CA PHE A 7 -5.56 27.09 -16.79
C PHE A 7 -4.34 26.52 -16.08
N LEU A 8 -3.19 27.22 -16.18
CA LEU A 8 -1.94 26.82 -15.53
C LEU A 8 -2.07 26.81 -14.00
N PHE A 9 -2.79 27.79 -13.45
CA PHE A 9 -3.07 27.85 -12.01
C PHE A 9 -3.96 26.71 -11.53
N SER A 10 -4.98 26.32 -12.30
CA SER A 10 -5.82 25.17 -11.96
C SER A 10 -5.04 23.85 -12.00
N LEU A 11 -4.11 23.71 -12.94
CA LEU A 11 -3.28 22.51 -13.08
C LEU A 11 -2.31 22.36 -11.90
N LEU A 12 -1.74 23.47 -11.42
CA LEU A 12 -0.90 23.51 -10.22
C LEU A 12 -1.66 23.15 -8.95
N LEU A 13 -2.91 23.61 -8.81
CA LEU A 13 -3.77 23.24 -7.68
C LEU A 13 -4.14 21.76 -7.69
N LEU A 14 -4.34 21.17 -8.87
CA LEU A 14 -4.66 19.74 -9.02
C LEU A 14 -3.47 18.83 -8.65
N ALA A 15 -2.24 19.29 -8.94
CA ALA A 15 -1.03 18.56 -8.55
C ALA A 15 -0.80 18.57 -7.03
N ALA A 16 -1.23 19.63 -6.33
CA ALA A 16 -1.04 19.77 -4.89
C ALA A 16 -1.95 18.85 -4.04
N THR A 17 -3.03 18.31 -4.62
CA THR A 17 -3.95 17.40 -3.91
C THR A 17 -3.63 15.92 -4.09
N ALA A 18 -2.60 15.58 -4.85
CA ALA A 18 -2.16 14.20 -4.99
C ALA A 18 -1.36 13.79 -3.73
N GLY A 19 -2.05 13.30 -2.71
CA GLY A 19 -1.42 12.54 -1.64
C GLY A 19 -0.82 11.27 -2.25
N ALA A 20 0.49 11.27 -2.49
CA ALA A 20 1.18 10.13 -3.05
C ALA A 20 1.39 9.07 -1.97
N GLY A 21 0.97 7.84 -2.24
CA GLY A 21 1.44 6.69 -1.47
C GLY A 21 2.97 6.62 -1.57
N GLN A 22 3.64 6.40 -0.45
CA GLN A 22 5.08 6.20 -0.37
C GLN A 22 5.40 4.73 -0.16
N TRP A 23 6.41 4.21 -0.86
CA TRP A 23 6.90 2.86 -0.61
C TRP A 23 7.85 2.86 0.58
N VAL A 24 7.66 1.93 1.51
CA VAL A 24 8.49 1.71 2.69
C VAL A 24 9.25 0.40 2.50
N ASP A 25 10.57 0.50 2.35
CA ASP A 25 11.46 -0.64 2.24
C ASP A 25 11.75 -1.25 3.63
N LEU A 26 11.43 -2.54 3.79
CA LEU A 26 11.80 -3.34 4.98
C LEU A 26 13.13 -4.07 4.76
N THR A 27 13.46 -4.32 3.50
CA THR A 27 14.69 -4.98 3.06
C THR A 27 15.32 -4.17 1.92
N ALA A 28 16.58 -4.41 1.59
CA ALA A 28 17.21 -3.80 0.41
C ALA A 28 16.70 -4.35 -0.94
N SER A 29 15.66 -5.20 -0.92
CA SER A 29 15.06 -5.82 -2.10
C SER A 29 13.79 -5.08 -2.52
N THR A 30 13.63 -4.83 -3.81
CA THR A 30 12.39 -4.28 -4.40
C THR A 30 11.47 -5.36 -4.96
N ALA A 31 11.78 -6.64 -4.71
CA ALA A 31 10.98 -7.74 -5.20
C ALA A 31 9.58 -7.73 -4.56
N PRO A 32 8.52 -8.09 -5.31
CA PRO A 32 7.18 -8.22 -4.74
C PRO A 32 7.17 -9.27 -3.62
N PRO A 33 6.21 -9.20 -2.69
CA PRO A 33 6.09 -10.21 -1.65
C PRO A 33 5.86 -11.60 -2.26
N SER A 34 6.44 -12.62 -1.64
CA SER A 34 6.39 -14.00 -2.12
C SER A 34 6.00 -14.96 -1.00
N VAL A 35 5.35 -16.05 -1.40
CA VAL A 35 5.02 -17.18 -0.51
C VAL A 35 5.48 -18.45 -1.22
N GLU A 36 6.42 -19.17 -0.61
CA GLU A 36 7.01 -20.38 -1.17
C GLU A 36 6.86 -21.55 -0.21
N VAL A 37 6.84 -22.78 -0.74
CA VAL A 37 6.82 -23.99 0.10
C VAL A 37 8.26 -24.35 0.45
N ALA A 38 8.64 -24.11 1.70
CA ALA A 38 9.96 -24.44 2.21
C ALA A 38 10.09 -25.94 2.55
N GLU A 39 9.04 -26.55 3.08
CA GLU A 39 9.02 -27.99 3.37
C GLU A 39 7.59 -28.54 3.21
N ALA A 40 7.46 -29.74 2.65
CA ALA A 40 6.21 -30.49 2.66
C ALA A 40 6.46 -31.91 3.20
N ALA A 41 5.88 -32.21 4.36
CA ALA A 41 5.88 -33.53 4.97
C ALA A 41 4.43 -34.00 5.16
N GLY A 42 4.21 -35.31 5.35
CA GLY A 42 2.89 -35.93 5.24
C GLY A 42 1.74 -35.26 6.03
N SER A 43 2.03 -34.61 7.15
CA SER A 43 1.04 -33.87 7.97
C SER A 43 1.32 -32.37 8.11
N ARG A 44 2.39 -31.84 7.51
CA ARG A 44 2.77 -30.43 7.67
C ARG A 44 3.32 -29.83 6.38
N VAL A 45 2.99 -28.56 6.15
CA VAL A 45 3.64 -27.74 5.12
C VAL A 45 4.22 -26.53 5.83
N LEU A 46 5.50 -26.28 5.61
CA LEU A 46 6.18 -25.07 6.02
C LEU A 46 6.15 -24.10 4.84
N LEU A 47 5.62 -22.90 5.07
CA LEU A 47 5.64 -21.83 4.09
C LEU A 47 6.69 -20.81 4.50
N ASP A 48 7.47 -20.34 3.54
CA ASP A 48 8.31 -19.16 3.68
C ASP A 48 7.57 -17.97 3.07
N CYS A 49 7.37 -16.92 3.86
CA CYS A 49 6.63 -15.73 3.48
C CYS A 49 7.57 -14.53 3.56
N GLN A 50 7.93 -13.96 2.42
CA GLN A 50 8.86 -12.84 2.35
C GLN A 50 8.12 -11.55 1.98
N ILE A 51 8.26 -10.52 2.83
CA ILE A 51 7.73 -9.18 2.60
C ILE A 51 8.92 -8.21 2.58
N ASN A 52 9.19 -7.63 1.42
CA ASN A 52 10.36 -6.77 1.22
C ASN A 52 10.08 -5.29 1.47
N GLY A 53 8.82 -4.89 1.40
CA GLY A 53 8.34 -3.53 1.64
C GLY A 53 6.82 -3.45 1.49
N PHE A 54 6.27 -2.25 1.69
CA PHE A 54 4.83 -1.97 1.59
C PHE A 54 4.57 -0.54 1.12
N GLU A 55 3.40 -0.31 0.51
CA GLU A 55 2.90 1.03 0.25
C GLU A 55 2.27 1.60 1.52
N GLN A 56 2.55 2.87 1.81
CA GLN A 56 1.97 3.60 2.92
C GLN A 56 1.32 4.86 2.37
N SER A 57 0.05 5.08 2.72
CA SER A 57 -0.67 6.31 2.37
C SER A 57 -1.38 6.86 3.58
N GLU A 58 -1.45 8.18 3.66
CA GLU A 58 -2.17 8.87 4.73
C GLU A 58 -3.63 9.09 4.31
N ILE A 59 -4.56 8.84 5.23
CA ILE A 59 -5.96 9.19 5.09
C ILE A 59 -6.40 10.01 6.30
N ILE A 60 -7.36 10.90 6.10
CA ILE A 60 -7.92 11.72 7.19
C ILE A 60 -9.35 11.25 7.47
N ILE A 61 -9.62 10.83 8.70
CA ILE A 61 -10.94 10.42 9.16
C ILE A 61 -11.27 11.27 10.39
N ASN A 62 -12.39 12.01 10.35
CA ASN A 62 -12.84 12.88 11.45
C ASN A 62 -11.79 13.90 11.94
N GLY A 63 -10.91 14.36 11.05
CA GLY A 63 -9.85 15.32 11.39
C GLY A 63 -8.59 14.69 11.99
N GLU A 64 -8.58 13.38 12.18
CA GLU A 64 -7.40 12.62 12.60
C GLU A 64 -6.73 11.95 11.40
N SER A 65 -5.40 11.90 11.44
CA SER A 65 -4.59 11.23 10.42
C SER A 65 -4.43 9.75 10.76
N TYR A 66 -4.65 8.90 9.76
CA TYR A 66 -4.47 7.46 9.80
C TYR A 66 -3.58 7.02 8.64
N GLN A 67 -2.94 5.86 8.81
CA GLN A 67 -2.10 5.26 7.78
C GLN A 67 -2.79 4.03 7.22
N VAL A 68 -2.85 3.97 5.89
CA VAL A 68 -3.27 2.79 5.14
C VAL A 68 -2.02 2.12 4.61
N ILE A 69 -1.88 0.83 4.91
CA ILE A 69 -0.77 -0.01 4.49
C ILE A 69 -1.25 -0.94 3.38
N GLY A 70 -0.52 -0.97 2.27
CA GLY A 70 -0.81 -1.82 1.12
C GLY A 70 0.36 -2.73 0.74
N LEU A 71 0.07 -3.92 0.22
CA LEU A 71 1.05 -4.84 -0.34
C LEU A 71 0.84 -5.02 -1.85
N ALA A 72 1.93 -5.27 -2.59
CA ALA A 72 1.82 -5.65 -3.99
C ALA A 72 1.14 -7.04 -4.10
N LYS A 73 0.06 -7.13 -4.89
CA LYS A 73 -0.82 -8.32 -5.01
C LYS A 73 -1.63 -8.63 -3.74
N GLU A 74 -2.23 -7.62 -3.14
CA GLU A 74 -3.06 -7.78 -1.94
C GLU A 74 -4.51 -8.20 -2.21
N GLY A 75 -5.11 -8.81 -1.19
CA GLY A 75 -6.52 -8.71 -0.87
C GLY A 75 -6.68 -7.82 0.36
N ARG A 76 -7.87 -7.24 0.55
CA ARG A 76 -8.19 -6.43 1.74
C ARG A 76 -9.20 -7.17 2.58
N ILE A 77 -8.89 -7.33 3.86
CA ILE A 77 -9.89 -7.74 4.85
C ILE A 77 -10.26 -6.48 5.62
N TRP A 78 -11.55 -6.15 5.58
CA TRP A 78 -12.09 -5.04 6.33
C TRP A 78 -13.27 -5.53 7.17
N GLU A 79 -13.05 -5.56 8.48
CA GLU A 79 -14.12 -5.70 9.46
C GLU A 79 -14.38 -4.36 10.11
N LYS A 80 -15.66 -4.00 10.25
CA LYS A 80 -16.04 -2.70 10.79
C LYS A 80 -15.63 -2.59 12.24
N GLY A 81 -14.76 -1.62 12.53
CA GLY A 81 -14.25 -1.37 13.87
C GLY A 81 -12.81 -1.84 14.07
N ASP A 82 -12.29 -2.65 13.15
CA ASP A 82 -10.90 -3.11 13.18
C ASP A 82 -10.02 -2.32 12.20
N PRO A 83 -8.69 -2.28 12.44
CA PRO A 83 -7.74 -1.75 11.47
C PRO A 83 -7.81 -2.53 10.15
N GLU A 84 -7.77 -1.79 9.03
CA GLU A 84 -7.61 -2.39 7.72
C GLU A 84 -6.19 -2.97 7.60
N LEU A 85 -6.09 -4.24 7.21
CA LEU A 85 -4.82 -4.93 7.00
C LEU A 85 -4.77 -5.58 5.61
N PRO A 86 -3.63 -5.48 4.90
CA PRO A 86 -3.44 -6.16 3.64
C PRO A 86 -3.25 -7.67 3.88
N VAL A 87 -3.70 -8.47 2.92
CA VAL A 87 -3.58 -9.92 2.92
C VAL A 87 -2.86 -10.37 1.67
N LEU A 88 -1.89 -11.28 1.83
CA LEU A 88 -1.23 -11.92 0.69
C LEU A 88 -2.24 -12.83 -0.04
N ASN A 89 -2.62 -12.43 -1.25
CA ASN A 89 -3.43 -13.26 -2.12
C ASN A 89 -2.55 -14.29 -2.87
N ARG A 90 -3.13 -15.47 -3.14
CA ARG A 90 -2.52 -16.54 -3.94
C ARG A 90 -2.33 -16.15 -5.40
#